data_AF-A0AA37IDM7-F1
#
_entry.id   AF-A0AA37IDM7-F1
#
_cell.length_a   1.000
_cell.length_b   1.000
_cell.length_c   1.000
_cell.angle_alpha   90.00
_cell.angle_beta   90.00
_cell.angle_gamma   90.00
#
_symmetry.space_group_name_H-M   'P 1'
#
loop_
_entity.id
_entity.type
_entity.pdbx_description
1 polymer ?
#
loop_
_entity_poly.entity_id
_entity_poly.type
_entity_poly.pdbx_seq_one_letter_code
_entity_poly.pdbx_strand_id
1 'polypeptide(L)'
;MLHRMAACVFQTLPARENVECDAHTPTLFITIMKIEQDQRDSATDHLRFQLPHLHLASAFGNDWFALRAEAFARFFGTPTFLVAQTLIVLAWIALNVVHLMHFDPYPFVLLNLAFSLQSAYAAPMILLAQTRQADRDKAFSDADARHREALALAAERRDKALAHQAAQIETLLRQNTELTALTRELAEEIAAYTAGATHTRPAPTIRPAIPLKNPGSSAAGIGRLSKKPCI
;
A
#
# COMPACT_ATOMS: atom_id res chain seq x y z
N MET A 1 -1.47 27.08 18.43
CA MET A 1 -0.21 27.56 17.80
C MET A 1 0.32 26.60 16.74
N LEU A 2 -0.50 26.09 15.82
CA LEU A 2 -0.04 25.22 14.72
C LEU A 2 -0.75 25.54 13.38
N HIS A 3 -1.14 26.80 13.19
CA HIS A 3 -1.87 27.25 12.00
C HIS A 3 -1.17 28.38 11.22
N ARG A 4 0.11 28.66 11.52
CA ARG A 4 0.89 29.73 10.86
C ARG A 4 2.15 29.27 10.11
N MET A 5 2.46 27.97 10.04
CA MET A 5 3.70 27.50 9.39
C MET A 5 3.57 27.09 7.92
N ALA A 6 2.36 26.99 7.35
CA ALA A 6 2.19 26.62 5.94
C ALA A 6 2.34 27.80 4.95
N ALA A 7 2.44 29.04 5.45
CA ALA A 7 2.46 30.24 4.61
C ALA A 7 3.86 30.66 4.11
N CYS A 8 4.93 29.94 4.44
CA CYS A 8 6.30 30.43 4.22
C CYS A 8 7.06 29.76 3.05
N VAL A 9 6.48 28.79 2.35
CA VAL A 9 7.19 28.06 1.26
C VAL A 9 6.78 28.51 -0.15
N PHE A 10 5.74 29.34 -0.30
CA PHE A 10 5.22 29.73 -1.63
C PHE A 10 5.54 31.18 -2.01
N GLN A 11 6.75 31.67 -1.71
CA GLN A 11 7.12 33.06 -2.02
C GLN A 11 8.52 33.22 -2.58
N THR A 12 8.87 32.34 -3.52
CA THR A 12 10.01 32.55 -4.43
C THR A 12 9.67 32.06 -5.83
N LEU A 13 9.00 32.89 -6.64
CA LEU A 13 9.19 32.96 -8.09
C LEU A 13 8.67 34.31 -8.61
N PRO A 14 9.35 34.91 -9.62
CA PRO A 14 9.25 36.32 -9.93
C PRO A 14 8.15 36.64 -10.96
N ALA A 15 7.89 37.95 -11.06
CA ALA A 15 6.95 38.69 -11.87
C ALA A 15 6.69 38.27 -13.34
N ARG A 16 5.52 38.77 -13.83
CA ARG A 16 4.88 38.71 -15.17
C ARG A 16 4.01 37.48 -15.38
N GLU A 17 2.72 37.58 -15.71
CA GLU A 17 2.06 38.47 -16.68
C GLU A 17 0.60 38.72 -16.23
N ASN A 18 0.04 39.88 -16.61
CA ASN A 18 -1.30 40.31 -16.28
C ASN A 18 -2.34 39.31 -16.80
N VAL A 19 -3.00 38.56 -15.92
CA VAL A 19 -4.24 37.86 -16.24
C VAL A 19 -5.38 38.61 -15.57
N GLU A 20 -6.06 39.39 -16.41
CA GLU A 20 -7.36 40.01 -16.19
C GLU A 20 -8.27 39.04 -15.42
N CYS A 21 -8.61 39.35 -14.17
CA CYS A 21 -9.55 38.57 -13.37
C CYS A 21 -10.97 38.90 -13.83
N ASP A 22 -11.41 38.26 -14.92
CA ASP A 22 -12.83 38.25 -15.24
C ASP A 22 -13.55 37.23 -14.34
N ALA A 23 -14.54 37.72 -13.60
CA ALA A 23 -15.18 37.07 -12.46
C ALA A 23 -16.22 36.02 -12.88
N HIS A 24 -15.84 35.04 -13.71
CA HIS A 24 -16.76 34.01 -14.19
C HIS A 24 -16.14 32.63 -14.34
N THR A 25 -15.44 32.09 -13.32
CA THR A 25 -15.11 30.65 -13.31
C THR A 25 -14.90 30.00 -11.91
N PRO A 26 -15.75 30.24 -10.88
CA PRO A 26 -15.64 29.46 -9.64
C PRO A 26 -16.11 28.00 -9.79
N THR A 27 -16.96 27.69 -10.78
CA THR A 27 -17.55 26.35 -10.97
C THR A 27 -16.58 25.34 -11.58
N LEU A 28 -15.81 25.73 -12.59
CA LEU A 28 -14.92 24.81 -13.32
C LEU A 28 -13.71 24.40 -12.46
N PHE A 29 -13.20 25.32 -11.64
CA PHE A 29 -12.09 25.03 -10.71
C PHE A 29 -12.51 24.13 -9.53
N ILE A 30 -13.72 24.33 -8.97
CA ILE A 30 -14.28 23.45 -7.94
C ILE A 30 -14.60 22.06 -8.54
N THR A 31 -15.11 21.99 -9.77
CA THR A 31 -15.36 20.71 -10.45
C THR A 31 -14.07 19.95 -10.75
N ILE A 32 -13.01 20.60 -11.24
CA ILE A 32 -11.72 19.93 -11.51
C ILE A 32 -11.07 19.44 -10.19
N MET A 33 -11.07 20.24 -9.13
CA MET A 33 -10.56 19.81 -7.82
C MET A 33 -11.39 18.66 -7.21
N LYS A 34 -12.71 18.65 -7.40
CA LYS A 34 -13.61 17.57 -6.96
C LYS A 34 -13.34 16.26 -7.73
N ILE A 35 -13.10 16.35 -9.04
CA ILE A 35 -12.75 15.20 -9.89
C ILE A 35 -11.37 14.66 -9.50
N GLU A 36 -10.39 15.52 -9.20
CA GLU A 36 -9.03 15.07 -8.83
C GLU A 36 -8.95 14.53 -7.39
N GLN A 37 -9.80 15.00 -6.47
CA GLN A 37 -9.98 14.38 -5.15
C GLN A 37 -10.71 13.03 -5.24
N ASP A 38 -11.76 12.90 -6.06
CA ASP A 38 -12.51 11.64 -6.24
C ASP A 38 -11.62 10.50 -6.79
N GLN A 39 -10.70 10.85 -7.70
CA GLN A 39 -9.69 9.91 -8.20
C GLN A 39 -8.66 9.52 -7.12
N ARG A 40 -8.33 10.43 -6.20
CA ARG A 40 -7.35 10.20 -5.12
C ARG A 40 -7.96 9.41 -3.96
N ASP A 41 -9.25 9.58 -3.68
CA ASP A 41 -10.01 8.81 -2.69
C ASP A 41 -10.28 7.38 -3.17
N SER A 42 -10.57 7.20 -4.47
CA SER A 42 -10.77 5.88 -5.10
C SER A 42 -9.50 5.00 -5.10
N ALA A 43 -8.31 5.60 -5.00
CA ALA A 43 -7.04 4.90 -5.09
C ALA A 43 -6.67 4.12 -3.80
N THR A 44 -7.37 4.34 -2.68
CA THR A 44 -6.96 3.80 -1.38
C THR A 44 -8.07 3.18 -0.54
N ASP A 45 -9.21 2.81 -1.14
CA ASP A 45 -10.23 2.04 -0.42
C ASP A 45 -9.91 0.53 -0.42
N HIS A 46 -8.92 0.18 0.40
CA HIS A 46 -8.47 -1.19 0.66
C HIS A 46 -9.58 -2.04 1.30
N LEU A 47 -10.59 -1.41 1.90
CA LEU A 47 -11.73 -2.08 2.51
C LEU A 47 -12.88 -2.30 1.53
N ARG A 48 -12.81 -1.88 0.25
CA ARG A 48 -13.97 -1.96 -0.66
C ARG A 48 -14.59 -3.36 -0.78
N PHE A 49 -13.77 -4.40 -0.64
CA PHE A 49 -14.24 -5.79 -0.71
C PHE A 49 -14.86 -6.26 0.61
N GLN A 50 -14.46 -5.67 1.74
CA GLN A 50 -14.98 -5.95 3.07
C GLN A 50 -16.16 -5.05 3.46
N LEU A 51 -16.27 -3.85 2.85
CA LEU A 51 -17.30 -2.84 3.12
C LEU A 51 -18.73 -3.39 3.01
N PRO A 52 -19.08 -4.18 1.98
CA PRO A 52 -20.40 -4.80 1.89
C PRO A 52 -20.70 -5.75 3.06
N HIS A 53 -19.65 -6.33 3.66
CA HIS A 53 -19.73 -7.28 4.77
C HIS A 53 -19.51 -6.64 6.15
N LEU A 54 -19.34 -5.32 6.22
CA LEU A 54 -19.09 -4.61 7.48
C LEU A 54 -20.25 -4.79 8.49
N HIS A 55 -21.47 -4.95 8.00
CA HIS A 55 -22.64 -5.24 8.83
C HIS A 55 -22.56 -6.62 9.52
N LEU A 56 -21.77 -7.55 8.98
CA LEU A 56 -21.46 -8.83 9.62
C LEU A 56 -20.26 -8.74 10.59
N ALA A 57 -19.49 -7.64 10.59
CA ALA A 57 -18.29 -7.52 11.40
C ALA A 57 -18.58 -7.49 12.90
N SER A 58 -19.75 -6.98 13.32
CA SER A 58 -20.19 -7.10 14.71
C SER A 58 -20.60 -8.54 15.00
N ALA A 59 -19.85 -9.24 15.85
CA ALA A 59 -20.13 -10.64 16.18
C ALA A 59 -21.53 -10.86 16.78
N PHE A 60 -22.08 -9.82 17.41
CA PHE A 60 -23.32 -9.86 18.16
C PHE A 60 -24.20 -8.61 17.96
N GLY A 61 -23.96 -7.80 16.92
CA GLY A 61 -24.66 -6.52 16.72
C GLY A 61 -24.20 -5.43 17.68
N ASN A 62 -24.95 -4.32 17.75
CA ASN A 62 -24.76 -3.24 18.72
C ASN A 62 -25.67 -3.41 19.95
N ASP A 63 -26.17 -4.62 20.19
CA ASP A 63 -27.11 -4.91 21.25
C ASP A 63 -26.41 -5.08 22.60
N TRP A 64 -27.16 -4.98 23.70
CA TRP A 64 -26.68 -5.29 25.05
C TRP A 64 -26.06 -6.70 25.15
N PHE A 65 -26.55 -7.64 24.33
CA PHE A 65 -25.98 -8.99 24.23
C PHE A 65 -24.54 -8.97 23.72
N ALA A 66 -24.21 -8.09 22.78
CA ALA A 66 -22.85 -7.95 22.26
C ALA A 66 -21.88 -7.47 23.33
N LEU A 67 -22.29 -6.46 24.10
CA LEU A 67 -21.48 -5.93 25.20
C LEU A 67 -21.21 -7.01 26.26
N ARG A 68 -22.21 -7.84 26.58
CA ARG A 68 -22.02 -8.96 27.50
C ARG A 68 -21.14 -10.05 26.90
N ALA A 69 -21.37 -10.41 25.64
CA ALA A 69 -20.58 -11.42 24.96
C ALA A 69 -19.10 -11.03 24.87
N GLU A 70 -18.80 -9.76 24.61
CA GLU A 70 -17.46 -9.19 24.65
C GLU A 70 -16.84 -9.29 26.06
N ALA A 71 -17.61 -8.94 27.11
CA ALA A 71 -17.15 -9.08 28.49
C ALA A 71 -16.88 -10.56 28.86
N PHE A 72 -17.76 -11.47 28.45
CA PHE A 72 -17.58 -12.92 28.65
C PHE A 72 -16.36 -13.44 27.89
N ALA A 73 -16.19 -13.06 26.61
CA ALA A 73 -15.06 -13.48 25.79
C ALA A 73 -13.71 -13.07 26.43
N ARG A 74 -13.62 -11.83 26.92
CA ARG A 74 -12.43 -11.34 27.64
C ARG A 74 -12.20 -12.08 28.96
N PHE A 75 -13.27 -12.42 29.68
CA PHE A 75 -13.19 -13.15 30.94
C PHE A 75 -12.72 -14.61 30.74
N PHE A 76 -13.29 -15.34 29.78
CA PHE A 76 -12.89 -16.72 29.47
C PHE A 76 -11.49 -16.82 28.83
N GLY A 77 -10.99 -15.75 28.19
CA GLY A 77 -9.65 -15.71 27.61
C GLY A 77 -8.51 -15.51 28.63
N THR A 78 -8.81 -15.27 29.90
CA THR A 78 -7.81 -14.98 30.94
C THR A 78 -7.58 -16.22 31.82
N PRO A 79 -6.33 -16.57 32.20
CA PRO A 79 -6.05 -17.73 33.08
C PRO A 79 -6.66 -17.60 34.48
N THR A 80 -7.09 -16.40 34.87
CA THR A 80 -7.79 -16.13 36.14
C THR A 80 -9.14 -16.85 36.24
N PHE A 81 -9.82 -17.13 35.12
CA PHE A 81 -11.08 -17.86 35.14
C PHE A 81 -10.91 -19.29 35.70
N LEU A 82 -9.88 -20.00 35.22
CA LEU A 82 -9.59 -21.36 35.67
C LEU A 82 -9.29 -21.40 37.16
N VAL A 83 -8.48 -20.45 37.65
CA VAL A 83 -8.15 -20.33 39.07
C VAL A 83 -9.40 -20.03 39.90
N ALA A 84 -10.23 -19.07 39.48
CA ALA A 84 -11.46 -18.74 40.19
C ALA A 84 -12.43 -19.94 40.25
N GLN A 85 -12.60 -20.68 39.16
CA GLN A 85 -13.45 -21.87 39.10
C GLN A 85 -12.95 -22.96 40.07
N THR A 86 -11.64 -23.23 40.10
CA THR A 86 -11.04 -24.19 41.03
C THR A 86 -11.21 -23.76 42.50
N LEU A 87 -11.06 -22.48 42.81
CA LEU A 87 -11.27 -21.96 44.16
C LEU A 87 -12.72 -22.09 44.62
N ILE A 88 -13.69 -21.86 43.73
CA ILE A 88 -15.12 -22.04 44.05
C ILE A 88 -15.42 -23.50 44.40
N VAL A 89 -14.88 -24.45 43.61
CA VAL A 89 -15.04 -25.88 43.87
C VAL A 89 -14.39 -26.28 45.19
N LEU A 90 -13.16 -25.84 45.44
CA LEU A 90 -12.46 -26.12 46.69
C LEU A 90 -13.18 -25.52 47.90
N ALA A 91 -13.71 -24.30 47.79
CA ALA A 91 -14.49 -23.67 48.84
C ALA A 91 -15.78 -24.46 49.13
N TRP A 92 -16.46 -24.95 48.09
CA TRP A 92 -17.66 -25.79 48.26
C TRP A 92 -17.35 -27.10 48.99
N ILE A 93 -16.27 -27.78 48.59
CA ILE A 93 -15.81 -29.01 49.25
C ILE A 93 -15.45 -28.71 50.71
N ALA A 94 -14.69 -27.64 50.97
CA ALA A 94 -14.28 -27.25 52.32
C ALA A 94 -15.50 -26.96 53.23
N LEU A 95 -16.47 -26.19 52.75
CA LEU A 95 -17.70 -25.89 53.51
C LEU A 95 -18.49 -27.16 53.89
N ASN A 96 -18.57 -28.14 52.98
CA ASN A 96 -19.25 -29.41 53.25
C ASN A 96 -18.45 -30.30 54.21
N VAL A 97 -17.12 -30.35 54.09
CA VAL A 97 -16.26 -31.18 54.97
C VAL A 97 -16.30 -30.69 56.41
N VAL A 98 -16.32 -29.37 56.66
CA VAL A 98 -16.34 -28.81 58.03
C VAL A 98 -17.72 -29.00 58.69
N HIS A 99 -18.69 -29.68 58.05
CA HIS A 99 -20.01 -30.01 58.62
C HIS A 99 -20.84 -28.78 59.04
N LEU A 100 -20.49 -27.57 58.58
CA LEU A 100 -21.25 -26.34 58.89
C LEU A 100 -22.67 -26.40 58.33
N MET A 101 -22.86 -27.10 57.21
CA MET A 101 -24.15 -27.38 56.59
C MET A 101 -24.12 -28.82 56.05
N HIS A 102 -24.99 -29.71 56.54
CA HIS A 102 -25.16 -31.09 56.03
C HIS A 102 -25.86 -31.12 54.66
N PHE A 103 -25.51 -30.19 53.76
CA PHE A 103 -26.25 -29.94 52.53
C PHE A 103 -25.91 -30.94 51.41
N ASP A 104 -24.75 -31.63 51.47
CA ASP A 104 -24.36 -32.67 50.49
C ASP A 104 -23.38 -33.72 51.10
N PRO A 105 -23.88 -34.80 51.75
CA PRO A 105 -23.05 -35.91 52.25
C PRO A 105 -22.33 -36.67 51.12
N TYR A 106 -21.19 -37.29 51.42
CA TYR A 106 -20.42 -38.09 50.45
C TYR A 106 -21.32 -39.15 49.77
N PRO A 107 -21.40 -39.23 48.41
CA PRO A 107 -20.56 -38.63 47.37
C PRO A 107 -21.23 -37.41 46.67
N PHE A 108 -20.89 -36.19 47.09
CA PHE A 108 -21.32 -34.87 46.58
C PHE A 108 -22.23 -34.86 45.34
N VAL A 109 -23.51 -35.24 45.50
CA VAL A 109 -24.40 -35.53 44.37
C VAL A 109 -24.87 -34.24 43.70
N LEU A 110 -25.03 -33.17 44.48
CA LEU A 110 -25.48 -31.88 44.00
C LEU A 110 -24.39 -31.18 43.18
N LEU A 111 -23.14 -31.29 43.62
CA LEU A 111 -21.99 -30.77 42.87
C LEU A 111 -21.87 -31.45 41.50
N ASN A 112 -21.97 -32.78 41.49
CA ASN A 112 -21.94 -33.55 40.24
C ASN A 112 -23.12 -33.22 39.31
N LEU A 113 -24.31 -33.04 39.86
CA LEU A 113 -25.49 -32.66 39.08
C LEU A 113 -25.32 -31.25 38.47
N ALA A 114 -24.78 -30.30 39.25
CA ALA A 114 -24.52 -28.95 38.77
C ALA A 114 -23.49 -28.91 37.63
N PHE A 115 -22.39 -29.66 37.74
CA PHE A 115 -21.38 -29.77 36.67
C PHE A 115 -21.92 -30.45 35.41
N SER A 116 -22.78 -31.46 35.59
CA SER A 116 -23.43 -32.14 34.47
C SER A 116 -24.36 -31.19 33.72
N LEU A 117 -25.15 -30.40 34.46
CA LEU A 117 -26.02 -29.38 33.88
C LEU A 117 -25.23 -28.25 33.21
N GLN A 118 -24.12 -27.80 33.83
CA GLN A 118 -23.23 -26.79 33.26
C GLN A 118 -22.76 -27.22 31.87
N SER A 119 -22.29 -28.46 31.75
CA SER A 119 -21.82 -29.02 30.47
C SER A 119 -22.97 -29.14 29.45
N ALA A 120 -24.14 -29.59 29.90
CA ALA A 120 -25.32 -29.75 29.04
C ALA A 120 -25.83 -28.41 28.46
N TYR A 121 -25.80 -27.32 29.23
CA TYR A 121 -26.21 -26.00 28.73
C TYR A 121 -25.12 -25.30 27.91
N ALA A 122 -23.84 -25.59 28.18
CA ALA A 122 -22.74 -25.02 27.41
C ALA A 122 -22.77 -25.47 25.94
N ALA A 123 -23.05 -26.75 25.67
CA ALA A 123 -23.06 -27.32 24.33
C ALA A 123 -23.95 -26.56 23.30
N PRO A 124 -25.25 -26.30 23.56
CA PRO A 124 -26.09 -25.56 22.62
C PRO A 124 -25.70 -24.08 22.49
N MET A 125 -25.20 -23.46 23.57
CA MET A 125 -24.70 -22.07 23.51
C MET A 125 -23.46 -21.95 22.62
N ILE A 126 -22.54 -22.91 22.74
CA ILE A 126 -21.36 -23.00 21.88
C ILE A 126 -21.76 -23.23 20.43
N LEU A 127 -22.71 -24.13 20.16
CA LEU A 127 -23.17 -24.43 18.81
C LEU A 127 -23.76 -23.19 18.12
N LEU A 128 -24.59 -22.40 18.82
CA LEU A 128 -25.17 -21.18 18.28
C LEU A 128 -24.12 -20.08 18.04
N ALA A 129 -23.11 -20.00 18.90
CA ALA A 129 -21.98 -19.09 18.69
C ALA A 129 -21.15 -19.51 17.46
N GLN A 130 -20.92 -20.81 17.29
CA GLN A 130 -20.15 -21.38 16.19
C GLN A 130 -20.85 -21.21 14.83
N THR A 131 -22.16 -21.42 14.73
CA THR A 131 -22.89 -21.21 13.46
C THR A 131 -22.78 -19.76 12.99
N ARG A 132 -22.95 -18.80 13.90
CA ARG A 132 -22.78 -17.37 13.59
C ARG A 132 -21.35 -17.00 13.23
N GLN A 133 -20.37 -17.63 13.89
CA GLN A 133 -18.96 -17.42 13.54
C GLN A 133 -18.66 -17.95 12.15
N ALA A 134 -19.15 -19.15 11.80
CA ALA A 134 -18.95 -19.76 10.49
C ALA A 134 -19.55 -18.92 9.34
N ASP A 135 -20.74 -18.35 9.54
CA ASP A 135 -21.36 -17.47 8.53
C ASP A 135 -20.53 -16.21 8.25
N ARG A 136 -19.95 -15.61 9.30
CA ARG A 136 -19.02 -14.47 9.17
C ARG A 136 -17.73 -14.87 8.47
N ASP A 137 -17.12 -15.96 8.93
CA ASP A 137 -15.85 -16.45 8.38
C ASP A 137 -16.01 -16.77 6.88
N LYS A 138 -17.16 -17.32 6.48
CA LYS A 138 -17.52 -17.53 5.08
C LYS A 138 -17.62 -16.21 4.30
N ALA A 139 -18.35 -15.22 4.83
CA ALA A 139 -18.47 -13.92 4.16
C ALA A 139 -17.12 -13.21 3.99
N PHE A 140 -16.25 -13.27 5.01
CA PHE A 140 -14.89 -12.73 4.92
C PHE A 140 -14.02 -13.50 3.92
N SER A 141 -14.14 -14.83 3.89
CA SER A 141 -13.44 -15.68 2.92
C SER A 141 -13.87 -15.34 1.48
N ASP A 142 -15.16 -15.14 1.23
CA ASP A 142 -15.69 -14.78 -0.09
C ASP A 142 -15.19 -13.38 -0.53
N ALA A 143 -15.15 -12.42 0.39
CA ALA A 143 -14.60 -11.08 0.13
C ALA A 143 -13.11 -11.13 -0.25
N ASP A 144 -12.32 -11.93 0.49
CA ASP A 144 -10.89 -12.10 0.24
C ASP A 144 -10.63 -12.82 -1.10
N ALA A 145 -11.43 -13.84 -1.43
CA ALA A 145 -11.36 -14.51 -2.73
C ALA A 145 -11.58 -13.52 -3.88
N ARG A 146 -12.62 -12.68 -3.81
CA ARG A 146 -12.88 -11.62 -4.80
C ARG A 146 -11.77 -10.59 -4.88
N HIS A 147 -11.18 -10.23 -3.74
CA HIS A 147 -10.03 -9.32 -3.71
C HIS A 147 -8.84 -9.90 -4.47
N ARG A 148 -8.50 -11.18 -4.21
CA ARG A 148 -7.42 -11.89 -4.89
C ARG A 148 -7.64 -12.01 -6.40
N GLU A 149 -8.86 -12.32 -6.83
CA GLU A 149 -9.23 -12.35 -8.26
C GLU A 149 -9.03 -10.98 -8.92
N ALA A 150 -9.48 -9.90 -8.27
CA ALA A 150 -9.30 -8.55 -8.79
C ALA A 150 -7.83 -8.14 -8.89
N LEU A 151 -7.00 -8.54 -7.92
CA LEU A 151 -5.55 -8.34 -7.97
C LEU A 151 -4.91 -9.13 -9.12
N ALA A 152 -5.31 -10.38 -9.33
CA ALA A 152 -4.80 -11.21 -10.43
C ALA A 152 -5.11 -10.59 -11.80
N LEU A 153 -6.36 -10.13 -12.00
CA LEU A 153 -6.74 -9.43 -13.24
C LEU A 153 -5.99 -8.11 -13.43
N ALA A 154 -5.75 -7.36 -12.35
CA ALA A 154 -4.99 -6.12 -12.41
C ALA A 154 -3.51 -6.38 -12.74
N ALA A 155 -2.92 -7.46 -12.22
CA ALA A 155 -1.57 -7.89 -12.57
C ALA A 155 -1.48 -8.27 -14.06
N GLU A 156 -2.41 -9.08 -14.56
CA GLU A 156 -2.45 -9.46 -15.98
C GLU A 156 -2.54 -8.24 -16.92
N ARG A 157 -3.34 -7.23 -16.55
CA ARG A 157 -3.43 -5.96 -17.30
C ARG A 157 -2.12 -5.19 -17.30
N ARG A 158 -1.42 -5.15 -16.16
CA ARG A 158 -0.10 -4.50 -16.07
C ARG A 158 0.91 -5.24 -16.93
N ASP A 159 0.91 -6.56 -16.91
CA ASP A 159 1.82 -7.38 -17.72
C ASP A 159 1.59 -7.15 -19.22
N LYS A 160 0.33 -7.09 -19.66
CA LYS A 160 -0.02 -6.74 -21.05
C LYS A 160 0.45 -5.34 -21.42
N ALA A 161 0.27 -4.35 -20.54
CA ALA A 161 0.72 -2.97 -20.79
C ALA A 161 2.26 -2.89 -20.87
N LEU A 162 2.97 -3.60 -20.00
CA LEU A 162 4.43 -3.70 -20.03
C LEU A 162 4.92 -4.38 -21.30
N ALA A 163 4.24 -5.44 -21.76
CA ALA A 163 4.55 -6.09 -23.02
C ALA A 163 4.38 -5.15 -24.23
N HIS A 164 3.30 -4.34 -24.25
CA HIS A 164 3.11 -3.33 -25.28
C HIS A 164 4.21 -2.26 -25.28
N GLN A 165 4.60 -1.77 -24.10
CA GLN A 165 5.69 -0.80 -23.98
C GLN A 165 7.03 -1.38 -24.43
N ALA A 166 7.32 -2.65 -24.07
CA ALA A 166 8.52 -3.34 -24.51
C ALA A 166 8.59 -3.46 -26.05
N ALA A 167 7.47 -3.78 -26.70
CA ALA A 167 7.40 -3.85 -28.16
C ALA A 167 7.62 -2.48 -28.85
N GLN A 168 7.14 -1.40 -28.24
CA GLN A 168 7.39 -0.04 -28.74
C GLN A 168 8.88 0.33 -28.62
N ILE A 169 9.52 0.01 -27.49
CA ILE A 169 10.96 0.25 -27.29
C ILE A 169 11.77 -0.52 -28.34
N GLU A 170 11.42 -1.78 -28.62
CA GLU A 170 12.09 -2.56 -29.67
C GLU A 170 11.97 -1.89 -31.04
N THR A 171 10.78 -1.39 -31.38
CA THR A 171 10.53 -0.71 -32.66
C THR A 171 11.36 0.56 -32.78
N LEU A 172 11.40 1.39 -31.72
CA LEU A 172 12.22 2.60 -31.69
C LEU A 172 13.71 2.30 -31.82
N LEU A 173 14.19 1.25 -31.15
CA LEU A 173 15.58 0.80 -31.26
C LEU A 173 15.92 0.38 -32.69
N ARG A 174 15.05 -0.39 -33.35
CA ARG A 174 15.24 -0.77 -34.76
C ARG A 174 15.33 0.44 -35.69
N GLN A 175 14.42 1.40 -35.54
CA GLN A 175 14.44 2.63 -36.35
C GLN A 175 15.73 3.44 -36.12
N ASN A 176 16.19 3.53 -34.87
CA ASN A 176 17.45 4.23 -34.57
C ASN A 176 18.66 3.54 -35.24
N THR A 177 18.69 2.20 -35.21
CA THR A 177 19.75 1.44 -35.87
C THR A 177 19.74 1.62 -37.39
N GLU A 178 18.56 1.69 -38.01
CA GLU A 178 18.41 1.91 -39.46
C GLU A 178 18.84 3.32 -39.87
N LEU A 179 18.42 4.36 -39.14
CA LEU A 179 18.89 5.73 -39.35
C LEU A 179 20.42 5.83 -39.19
N THR A 180 20.98 5.11 -38.23
CA THR A 180 22.44 5.06 -38.03
C THR A 180 23.16 4.37 -39.20
N ALA A 181 22.55 3.37 -39.82
CA ALA A 181 23.10 2.72 -41.01
C ALA A 181 23.04 3.65 -42.24
N LEU A 182 21.89 4.29 -42.49
CA LEU A 182 21.72 5.23 -43.61
C LEU A 182 22.64 6.46 -43.49
N THR A 183 22.82 6.99 -42.29
CA THR A 183 23.76 8.10 -42.06
C THR A 183 25.21 7.71 -42.33
N ARG A 184 25.60 6.47 -42.01
CA ARG A 184 26.93 5.93 -42.36
C ARG A 184 27.10 5.79 -43.86
N GLU A 185 26.09 5.25 -44.55
CA GLU A 185 26.10 5.10 -46.02
C GLU A 185 26.25 6.45 -46.74
N LEU A 186 25.42 7.43 -46.38
CA LEU A 186 25.51 8.79 -46.94
C LEU A 186 26.86 9.46 -46.63
N ALA A 187 27.43 9.22 -45.44
CA ALA A 187 28.74 9.75 -45.08
C ALA A 187 29.86 9.12 -45.92
N GLU A 188 29.81 7.81 -46.17
CA GLU A 188 30.74 7.11 -47.06
C GLU A 188 30.61 7.59 -48.52
N GLU A 189 29.39 7.80 -49.00
CA GLU A 189 29.14 8.34 -50.34
C GLU A 189 29.73 9.74 -50.52
N ILE A 190 29.49 10.65 -49.56
CA ILE A 190 30.09 12.00 -49.58
C ILE A 190 31.62 11.92 -49.51
N ALA A 191 32.17 11.03 -48.68
CA ALA A 191 33.62 10.83 -48.58
C ALA A 191 34.21 10.36 -49.91
N ALA A 192 33.52 9.49 -50.65
CA ALA A 192 33.95 9.05 -51.98
C ALA A 192 33.91 10.19 -53.03
N TYR A 193 32.83 10.98 -53.08
CA TYR A 193 32.74 12.13 -53.98
C TYR A 193 33.77 13.22 -53.66
N THR A 194 34.01 13.49 -52.37
CA THR A 194 35.02 14.48 -51.94
C THR A 194 36.45 13.97 -52.16
N ALA A 195 36.72 12.67 -51.96
CA ALA A 195 38.02 12.06 -52.27
C ALA A 195 38.39 12.20 -53.76
N GLY A 196 37.43 12.02 -54.66
CA GLY A 196 37.61 12.28 -56.10
C GLY A 196 37.89 13.75 -56.45
N ALA A 197 37.30 14.69 -55.70
CA ALA A 197 37.56 16.12 -55.87
C ALA A 197 38.92 16.57 -55.29
N THR A 198 39.52 15.81 -54.37
CA THR A 198 40.83 16.15 -53.77
C THR A 198 42.04 15.88 -54.67
N HIS A 199 41.92 15.14 -55.79
CA HIS A 199 43.04 14.96 -56.72
C HIS A 199 43.47 16.29 -57.38
N THR A 200 42.57 17.27 -57.52
CA THR A 200 42.88 18.53 -58.24
C THR A 200 43.23 19.71 -57.35
N ARG A 201 43.32 19.54 -56.02
CA ARG A 201 43.67 20.66 -55.13
C ARG A 201 45.08 20.48 -54.51
N PRO A 202 46.08 21.32 -54.86
CA PRO A 202 47.37 21.29 -54.18
C PRO A 202 47.17 21.59 -52.68
N ALA A 203 47.91 20.87 -51.84
CA ALA A 203 47.89 21.02 -50.38
C ALA A 203 47.98 22.49 -49.97
N PRO A 204 47.18 22.97 -49.00
CA PRO A 204 47.35 24.31 -48.49
C PRO A 204 48.74 24.40 -47.84
N THR A 205 49.64 25.19 -48.43
CA THR A 205 50.91 25.58 -47.83
C THR A 205 50.63 26.16 -46.45
N ILE A 206 50.97 25.39 -45.41
CA ILE A 206 50.96 25.87 -44.02
C ILE A 206 51.97 27.02 -43.95
N ARG A 207 51.48 28.27 -43.83
CA ARG A 207 52.34 29.39 -43.43
C ARG A 207 52.79 29.12 -41.98
N PRO A 208 54.09 29.33 -41.65
CA PRO A 208 54.54 29.13 -40.29
C PRO A 208 53.77 30.05 -39.34
N ALA A 209 53.36 29.47 -38.20
CA ALA A 209 52.56 30.12 -37.17
C ALA A 209 53.23 31.39 -36.66
N ILE A 210 52.47 32.48 -36.57
CA ILE A 210 52.85 33.66 -35.78
C ILE A 210 52.84 33.23 -34.31
N PRO A 211 53.90 33.47 -33.53
CA PRO A 211 53.93 33.07 -32.13
C PRO A 211 53.00 33.99 -31.33
N LEU A 212 51.82 33.47 -30.97
CA LEU A 212 50.97 34.11 -29.96
C LEU A 212 51.57 33.82 -28.58
N LYS A 213 52.17 34.86 -27.99
CA LYS A 213 52.57 34.92 -26.59
C LYS A 213 51.36 34.62 -25.70
N ASN A 214 51.45 33.58 -24.90
CA ASN A 214 50.37 33.08 -24.06
C ASN A 214 50.60 33.53 -22.61
N PRO A 215 49.74 34.38 -22.01
CA PRO A 215 49.72 34.56 -20.56
C PRO A 215 48.44 33.94 -19.99
N GLY A 216 48.57 32.86 -19.22
CA GLY A 216 47.48 32.39 -18.36
C GLY A 216 47.32 30.89 -18.30
N SER A 217 48.29 30.22 -17.69
CA SER A 217 48.02 28.96 -16.99
C SER A 217 47.08 29.26 -15.82
N SER A 218 45.85 28.76 -15.88
CA SER A 218 45.01 28.60 -14.69
C SER A 218 44.21 27.32 -14.83
N ALA A 219 44.86 26.23 -14.42
CA ALA A 219 44.21 24.96 -14.11
C ALA A 219 43.20 25.17 -12.98
N ALA A 220 41.91 24.97 -13.24
CA ALA A 220 40.88 24.83 -12.22
C ALA A 220 40.16 23.51 -12.44
N GLY A 221 40.58 22.51 -11.67
CA GLY A 221 39.90 21.22 -11.57
C GLY A 221 38.70 21.32 -10.64
N ILE A 222 37.60 20.69 -11.04
CA ILE A 222 36.43 20.35 -10.21
C ILE A 222 35.83 19.13 -10.93
N GLY A 223 35.58 17.96 -10.38
CA GLY A 223 35.39 17.51 -9.00
C GLY A 223 34.35 16.39 -9.13
N ARG A 224 34.83 15.14 -9.20
CA ARG A 224 34.04 13.93 -9.45
C ARG A 224 33.25 13.59 -8.18
N LEU A 225 31.93 13.85 -8.17
CA LEU A 225 31.06 13.46 -7.06
C LEU A 225 30.66 11.99 -7.17
N SER A 226 31.35 11.16 -6.38
CA SER A 226 31.00 9.80 -6.02
C SER A 226 29.79 9.81 -5.06
N LYS A 227 28.64 9.27 -5.49
CA LYS A 227 27.54 8.92 -4.57
C LYS A 227 27.77 7.49 -4.07
N LYS A 228 28.00 7.34 -2.77
CA LYS A 228 27.80 6.07 -2.05
C LYS A 228 26.38 6.05 -1.45
N PRO A 229 25.71 4.89 -1.40
CA PRO A 229 24.45 4.72 -0.68
C PRO A 229 24.72 4.52 0.81
N CYS A 230 23.92 5.17 1.66
CA CYS A 230 23.85 4.86 3.08
C CYS A 230 22.75 3.81 3.32
N ILE A 231 23.07 2.92 4.25
CA ILE A 231 22.28 1.84 4.86
C ILE A 231 21.08 2.41 5.61
#